data_AF-A0A371D827-F1
#
_entry.id   AF-A0A371D827-F1
#
_cell.length_a   1.000
_cell.length_b   1.000
_cell.length_c   1.000
_cell.angle_alpha   90.00
_cell.angle_beta   90.00
_cell.angle_gamma   90.00
#
_symmetry.space_group_name_H-M   'P 1'
#
loop_
_entity.id
_entity.type
_entity.pdbx_description
1 polymer ?
#
loop_
_entity_poly.entity_id
_entity_poly.type
_entity_poly.pdbx_seq_one_letter_code
_entity_poly.pdbx_strand_id
1 'polypeptide(L)'
;MPILCFSPLTTRYAVIRMDPVGTVERYDYSDIREAAKGIQAKAYLVYLRNNHNLPIPGRPWHAFEVALLATSLPPIDEEEGITQDMCAPIFPNTTHPTGREPLNTDPVFPYDNCYHWSDDAVRMDVRVRARPEKFDDDMATKLTSESQSKLRRYTAQDVARMNAACVEPPEGMSDIDGFAAWL
;
A
#
# COMPACT_ATOMS: atom_id res chain seq x y z
N MET A 1 -26.77 -14.77 -11.23
CA MET A 1 -27.24 -13.41 -10.88
C MET A 1 -26.09 -12.46 -11.19
N PRO A 2 -26.29 -11.35 -11.90
CA PRO A 2 -25.20 -10.41 -12.10
C PRO A 2 -24.87 -9.76 -10.76
N ILE A 3 -23.62 -9.91 -10.32
CA ILE A 3 -23.11 -9.20 -9.16
C ILE A 3 -23.13 -7.72 -9.52
N LEU A 4 -24.01 -6.95 -8.89
CA LEU A 4 -24.05 -5.49 -9.01
C LEU A 4 -22.85 -4.90 -8.27
N CYS A 5 -21.64 -5.06 -8.83
CA CYS A 5 -20.44 -4.41 -8.31
C CYS A 5 -20.37 -2.99 -8.87
N PHE A 6 -20.84 -2.03 -8.08
CA PHE A 6 -20.70 -0.60 -8.41
C PHE A 6 -19.26 -0.10 -8.18
N SER A 7 -18.45 -0.87 -7.45
CA SER A 7 -17.05 -0.60 -7.13
C SER A 7 -16.27 -1.91 -7.04
N PRO A 8 -14.95 -1.90 -7.26
CA PRO A 8 -14.12 -3.08 -7.01
C PRO A 8 -14.23 -3.55 -5.56
N LEU A 9 -14.10 -4.86 -5.35
CA LEU A 9 -13.97 -5.40 -4.01
C LEU A 9 -12.56 -5.15 -3.45
N THR A 10 -12.42 -5.14 -2.12
CA THR A 10 -11.10 -5.11 -1.48
C THR A 10 -10.35 -6.41 -1.72
N THR A 11 -9.08 -6.46 -1.30
CA THR A 11 -8.18 -7.63 -1.40
C THR A 11 -7.76 -8.02 -2.83
N ARG A 12 -8.06 -7.16 -3.80
CA ARG A 12 -7.69 -7.29 -5.20
C ARG A 12 -6.59 -6.33 -5.59
N TYR A 13 -5.90 -6.69 -6.65
CA TYR A 13 -4.95 -5.82 -7.32
C TYR A 13 -5.62 -5.08 -8.46
N ALA A 14 -5.20 -3.84 -8.67
CA ALA A 14 -5.73 -2.98 -9.71
C ALA A 14 -4.62 -2.12 -10.31
N VAL A 15 -4.85 -1.67 -11.54
CA VAL A 15 -4.07 -0.59 -12.14
C VAL A 15 -4.89 0.69 -12.02
N ILE A 16 -4.37 1.68 -11.30
CA ILE A 16 -4.99 2.99 -11.19
C ILE A 16 -4.22 4.00 -12.04
N ARG A 17 -4.95 5.00 -12.54
CA ARG A 17 -4.39 6.16 -13.22
C ARG A 17 -5.15 7.39 -12.76
N MET A 18 -4.40 8.41 -12.37
CA MET A 18 -4.99 9.70 -11.99
C MET A 18 -5.73 10.30 -13.20
N ASP A 19 -6.84 10.98 -12.93
CA ASP A 19 -7.55 11.83 -13.89
C ASP A 19 -7.35 13.29 -13.45
N PRO A 20 -6.28 13.96 -13.92
CA PRO A 20 -5.95 15.31 -13.44
C PRO A 20 -7.06 16.31 -13.74
N VAL A 21 -7.66 16.21 -14.95
CA VAL A 21 -8.75 17.10 -15.37
C VAL A 21 -10.00 16.85 -14.54
N GLY A 22 -10.40 15.59 -14.37
CA GLY A 22 -11.54 15.24 -13.52
C GLY A 22 -11.34 15.61 -12.05
N THR A 23 -10.10 15.63 -11.57
CA THR A 23 -9.75 16.04 -10.20
C THR A 23 -10.02 17.53 -9.96
N VAL A 24 -9.69 18.37 -10.94
CA VAL A 24 -9.84 19.84 -10.82
C VAL A 24 -11.15 20.38 -11.40
N GLU A 25 -11.98 19.54 -12.03
CA GLU A 25 -13.20 19.94 -12.75
C GLU A 25 -14.15 20.80 -11.89
N ARG A 26 -14.30 20.45 -10.61
CA ARG A 26 -15.17 21.15 -9.64
C ARG A 26 -14.70 22.55 -9.24
N TYR A 27 -13.46 22.93 -9.55
CA TYR A 27 -12.88 24.21 -9.16
C TYR A 27 -12.92 25.18 -10.34
N ASP A 28 -13.30 26.43 -10.09
CA ASP A 28 -13.49 27.45 -11.14
C ASP A 28 -12.24 28.31 -11.38
N TYR A 29 -11.06 27.72 -11.22
CA TYR A 29 -9.78 28.38 -11.47
C TYR A 29 -9.23 27.92 -12.82
N SER A 30 -9.05 28.85 -13.76
CA SER A 30 -8.64 28.53 -15.13
C SER A 30 -7.19 28.07 -15.21
N ASP A 31 -6.30 28.63 -14.38
CA ASP A 31 -4.89 28.28 -14.28
C ASP A 31 -4.67 26.81 -13.89
N ILE A 32 -5.35 26.30 -12.87
CA ILE A 32 -5.22 24.89 -12.45
C ILE A 32 -5.83 23.92 -13.47
N ARG A 33 -6.89 24.35 -14.19
CA ARG A 33 -7.51 23.54 -15.24
C ARG A 33 -6.61 23.41 -16.45
N GLU A 34 -5.94 24.48 -16.86
CA GLU A 34 -4.93 24.42 -17.93
C GLU A 34 -3.71 23.61 -17.49
N ALA A 35 -3.22 23.81 -16.27
CA ALA A 35 -2.11 23.03 -15.72
C ALA A 35 -2.45 21.52 -15.69
N ALA A 36 -3.66 21.15 -15.30
CA ALA A 36 -4.10 19.76 -15.25
C ALA A 36 -4.07 19.06 -16.62
N LYS A 37 -4.35 19.77 -17.71
CA LYS A 37 -4.25 19.22 -19.08
C LYS A 37 -2.82 18.86 -19.47
N GLY A 38 -1.83 19.54 -18.89
CA GLY A 38 -0.41 19.28 -19.11
C GLY A 38 0.14 18.08 -18.32
N ILE A 39 -0.62 17.55 -17.34
CA ILE A 39 -0.15 16.46 -16.50
C ILE A 39 -0.24 15.12 -17.25
N GLN A 40 0.92 14.51 -17.49
CA GLN A 40 1.00 13.15 -18.03
C GLN A 40 0.75 12.13 -16.92
N ALA A 41 -0.47 11.62 -16.84
CA ALA A 41 -0.84 10.62 -15.84
C ALA A 41 -0.17 9.26 -16.12
N LYS A 42 0.53 8.72 -15.12
CA LYS A 42 1.11 7.38 -15.13
C LYS A 42 0.14 6.35 -14.55
N ALA A 43 0.31 5.10 -14.97
CA ALA A 43 -0.39 3.96 -14.41
C ALA A 43 0.42 3.41 -13.22
N TYR A 44 -0.28 3.08 -12.14
CA TYR A 44 0.32 2.52 -10.93
C TYR A 44 -0.39 1.22 -10.58
N LEU A 45 0.39 0.21 -10.20
CA LEU A 45 -0.13 -1.05 -9.71
C LEU A 45 -0.36 -0.93 -8.20
N VAL A 46 -1.56 -1.28 -7.77
CA VAL A 46 -1.99 -1.11 -6.38
C VAL A 46 -2.72 -2.32 -5.86
N TYR A 47 -2.74 -2.44 -4.53
CA TYR A 47 -3.59 -3.36 -3.80
C TYR A 47 -4.68 -2.60 -3.06
N LEU A 48 -5.93 -3.02 -3.25
CA LEU A 48 -7.10 -2.40 -2.63
C LEU A 48 -7.25 -2.93 -1.19
N ARG A 49 -6.86 -2.13 -0.19
CA ARG A 49 -6.84 -2.58 1.22
C ARG A 49 -8.21 -2.46 1.86
N ASN A 50 -8.70 -1.22 1.95
CA ASN A 50 -9.92 -0.89 2.67
C ASN A 50 -10.82 -0.03 1.77
N ASN A 51 -12.12 -0.26 1.88
CA ASN A 51 -13.12 0.60 1.29
C ASN A 51 -13.66 1.51 2.39
N HIS A 52 -13.50 2.82 2.21
CA HIS A 52 -13.95 3.82 3.18
C HIS A 52 -15.44 4.17 3.03
N ASN A 53 -16.08 3.70 1.96
CA ASN A 53 -17.47 4.01 1.66
C ASN A 53 -18.40 2.83 1.92
N LEU A 54 -19.60 3.13 2.42
CA LEU A 54 -20.73 2.21 2.33
C LEU A 54 -21.13 2.02 0.85
N PRO A 55 -21.47 0.80 0.42
CA PRO A 55 -21.85 0.49 -0.97
C PRO A 55 -23.25 1.04 -1.27
N ILE A 56 -23.36 2.35 -1.44
CA ILE A 56 -24.60 3.04 -1.79
C ILE A 56 -24.71 3.14 -3.32
N PRO A 57 -25.77 2.57 -3.94
CA PRO A 57 -25.99 2.67 -5.37
C PRO A 57 -26.05 4.13 -5.87
N GLY A 58 -25.57 4.38 -7.09
CA GLY A 58 -25.66 5.69 -7.74
C GLY A 58 -24.61 6.72 -7.30
N ARG A 59 -23.66 6.35 -6.43
CA ARG A 59 -22.54 7.24 -6.12
C ARG A 59 -21.56 7.33 -7.30
N PRO A 60 -21.14 8.55 -7.70
CA PRO A 60 -20.21 8.71 -8.82
C PRO A 60 -18.76 8.30 -8.50
N TRP A 61 -18.42 8.20 -7.20
CA TRP A 61 -17.07 7.90 -6.73
C TRP A 61 -17.07 6.98 -5.50
N HIS A 62 -16.05 6.14 -5.41
CA HIS A 62 -15.80 5.22 -4.30
C HIS A 62 -14.42 5.49 -3.69
N ALA A 63 -14.35 5.66 -2.38
CA ALA A 63 -13.12 5.97 -1.65
C ALA A 63 -12.47 4.68 -1.14
N PHE A 64 -11.17 4.55 -1.38
CA PHE A 64 -10.39 3.40 -0.96
C PHE A 64 -9.08 3.85 -0.33
N GLU A 65 -8.62 3.10 0.67
CA GLU A 65 -7.20 3.05 1.00
C GLU A 65 -6.54 2.02 0.08
N VAL A 66 -5.49 2.43 -0.61
CA VAL A 66 -4.69 1.56 -1.47
C VAL A 66 -3.24 1.53 -1.01
N ALA A 67 -2.56 0.42 -1.24
CA ALA A 67 -1.11 0.32 -1.15
C ALA A 67 -0.51 0.26 -2.56
N LEU A 68 0.47 1.11 -2.84
CA LEU A 68 1.29 1.00 -4.06
C LEU A 68 2.13 -0.27 -3.99
N LEU A 69 2.24 -0.98 -5.12
CA LEU A 69 3.21 -2.06 -5.22
C LEU A 69 4.56 -1.52 -5.64
N ALA A 70 5.60 -2.01 -4.97
CA ALA A 70 6.97 -1.69 -5.30
C ALA A 70 7.57 -2.76 -6.19
N THR A 71 8.53 -2.36 -7.03
CA THR A 71 9.33 -3.25 -7.88
C THR A 71 10.74 -3.47 -7.34
N SER A 72 11.02 -2.98 -6.13
CA SER A 72 12.31 -3.06 -5.44
C SER A 72 12.09 -3.24 -3.95
N LEU A 73 13.17 -3.54 -3.23
CA LEU A 73 13.17 -3.48 -1.77
C LEU A 73 12.98 -2.04 -1.28
N PRO A 74 12.43 -1.84 -0.06
CA PRO A 74 12.37 -0.53 0.58
C PRO A 74 13.76 0.12 0.69
N PRO A 75 13.85 1.46 0.59
CA PRO A 75 15.05 2.16 1.02
C PRO A 75 15.26 1.95 2.52
N ILE A 76 16.51 2.05 2.97
CA ILE A 76 16.83 2.10 4.40
C ILE A 76 16.54 3.52 4.88
N ASP A 77 15.82 3.64 5.98
CA ASP A 77 15.54 4.91 6.66
C ASP A 77 15.69 4.69 8.17
N GLU A 78 16.78 5.21 8.76
CA GLU A 78 17.05 5.00 10.18
C GLU A 78 16.12 5.81 11.08
N GLU A 79 15.65 6.98 10.62
CA GLU A 79 14.77 7.87 11.38
C GLU A 79 13.38 7.23 11.55
N GLU A 80 12.87 6.63 10.48
CA GLU A 80 11.59 5.91 10.47
C GLU A 80 11.74 4.41 10.81
N GLY A 81 12.96 3.95 11.12
CA GLY A 81 13.25 2.56 11.46
C GLY A 81 13.03 1.56 10.32
N ILE A 82 13.01 2.01 9.07
CA ILE A 82 12.76 1.19 7.87
C ILE A 82 14.02 0.43 7.46
N THR A 83 13.89 -0.89 7.30
CA THR A 83 14.95 -1.76 6.77
C THR A 83 14.52 -2.47 5.49
N GLN A 84 15.48 -2.91 4.67
CA GLN A 84 15.20 -3.53 3.35
C GLN A 84 14.36 -4.82 3.43
N ASP A 85 14.33 -5.48 4.59
CA ASP A 85 13.54 -6.70 4.83
C ASP A 85 12.09 -6.41 5.29
N MET A 86 11.69 -5.14 5.40
CA MET A 86 10.33 -4.72 5.76
C MET A 86 9.39 -4.72 4.56
N CYS A 87 9.38 -5.83 3.84
CA CYS A 87 8.48 -6.05 2.71
C CYS A 87 8.05 -7.52 2.64
N ALA A 88 7.09 -7.82 1.78
CA ALA A 88 6.66 -9.18 1.47
C ALA A 88 6.65 -9.37 -0.05
N PRO A 89 7.41 -10.35 -0.59
CA PRO A 89 7.41 -10.60 -2.02
C PRO A 89 6.06 -11.19 -2.45
N ILE A 90 5.63 -10.90 -3.68
CA ILE A 90 4.41 -11.44 -4.28
C ILE A 90 4.82 -12.51 -5.28
N PHE A 91 4.35 -13.74 -5.11
CA PHE A 91 4.67 -14.84 -6.01
C PHE A 91 4.26 -14.49 -7.46
N PRO A 92 5.14 -14.67 -8.47
CA PRO A 92 6.32 -15.56 -8.49
C PRO A 92 7.63 -14.99 -7.94
N ASN A 93 7.66 -13.77 -7.43
CA ASN A 93 8.85 -13.26 -6.74
C ASN A 93 9.13 -14.08 -5.47
N THR A 94 10.31 -14.67 -5.37
CA THR A 94 10.77 -15.41 -4.18
C THR A 94 11.94 -14.72 -3.47
N THR A 95 12.36 -13.54 -3.94
CA THR A 95 13.52 -12.84 -3.41
C THR A 95 13.12 -12.06 -2.17
N HIS A 96 13.75 -12.35 -1.02
CA HIS A 96 13.60 -11.57 0.19
C HIS A 96 14.87 -11.69 1.05
N PRO A 97 15.41 -10.59 1.63
CA PRO A 97 16.68 -10.63 2.37
C PRO A 97 16.73 -11.67 3.51
N THR A 98 15.59 -11.87 4.19
CA THR A 98 15.45 -12.82 5.31
C THR A 98 14.67 -14.09 4.95
N GLY A 99 14.36 -14.31 3.67
CA GLY A 99 13.66 -15.51 3.20
C GLY A 99 12.17 -15.59 3.58
N ARG A 100 11.46 -14.45 3.63
CA ARG A 100 10.01 -14.47 3.85
C ARG A 100 9.31 -15.23 2.74
N GLU A 101 8.32 -16.03 3.13
CA GLU A 101 7.48 -16.74 2.18
C GLU A 101 6.68 -15.74 1.31
N PRO A 102 6.68 -15.93 -0.02
CA PRO A 102 5.90 -15.09 -0.91
C PRO A 102 4.40 -15.19 -0.67
N LEU A 103 3.74 -14.08 -0.99
CA LEU A 103 2.29 -13.96 -0.98
C LEU A 103 1.72 -14.53 -2.29
N ASN A 104 0.84 -15.52 -2.16
CA ASN A 104 0.18 -16.17 -3.27
C ASN A 104 -1.11 -15.44 -3.67
N THR A 105 -1.31 -15.38 -4.98
CA THR A 105 -2.46 -14.77 -5.63
C THR A 105 -3.24 -15.79 -6.46
N ASP A 106 -4.50 -15.47 -6.72
CA ASP A 106 -5.39 -16.23 -7.60
C ASP A 106 -6.04 -15.29 -8.62
N PRO A 107 -5.76 -15.43 -9.93
CA PRO A 107 -4.69 -16.26 -10.51
C PRO A 107 -3.28 -15.79 -10.08
N VAL A 108 -2.25 -16.56 -10.46
CA VAL A 108 -0.84 -16.21 -10.22
C VAL A 108 -0.53 -14.79 -10.71
N PHE A 109 0.26 -14.05 -9.94
CA PHE A 109 0.57 -12.66 -10.22
C PHE A 109 1.35 -12.52 -11.53
N PRO A 110 1.03 -11.53 -12.37
CA PRO A 110 1.64 -11.42 -13.70
C PRO A 110 3.09 -10.90 -13.70
N TYR A 111 3.61 -10.42 -12.56
CA TYR A 111 4.93 -9.81 -12.43
C TYR A 111 5.78 -10.54 -11.38
N ASP A 112 7.07 -10.74 -11.67
CA ASP A 112 8.00 -11.55 -10.87
C ASP A 112 8.93 -10.73 -9.96
N ASN A 113 8.73 -9.41 -9.89
CA ASN A 113 9.57 -8.49 -9.15
C ASN A 113 8.78 -7.58 -8.20
N CYS A 114 7.54 -7.94 -7.86
CA CYS A 114 6.68 -7.10 -7.02
C CYS A 114 6.74 -7.44 -5.53
N TYR A 115 6.56 -6.39 -4.71
CA TYR A 115 6.55 -6.45 -3.25
C TYR A 115 5.40 -5.62 -2.68
N HIS A 116 4.91 -6.05 -1.52
CA HIS A 116 4.22 -5.17 -0.57
C HIS A 116 5.24 -4.61 0.40
N TRP A 117 5.39 -3.29 0.47
CA TRP A 117 6.15 -2.67 1.57
C TRP A 117 5.26 -2.57 2.81
N SER A 118 5.87 -2.72 3.98
CA SER A 118 5.16 -2.59 5.25
C SER A 118 4.98 -1.13 5.70
N ASP A 119 5.84 -0.25 5.19
CA ASP A 119 5.81 1.21 5.37
C ASP A 119 4.44 1.81 5.02
N ASP A 120 4.02 2.80 5.81
CA ASP A 120 2.78 3.53 5.62
C ASP A 120 2.90 4.58 4.48
N ALA A 121 4.10 5.03 4.11
CA ALA A 121 4.31 6.02 3.05
C ALA A 121 3.85 5.54 1.65
N VAL A 122 3.77 4.22 1.43
CA VAL A 122 3.22 3.65 0.19
C VAL A 122 1.69 3.51 0.20
N ARG A 123 1.03 3.89 1.30
CA ARG A 123 -0.43 3.88 1.43
C ARG A 123 -1.00 5.24 1.13
N MET A 124 -2.13 5.27 0.46
CA MET A 124 -2.82 6.50 0.14
C MET A 124 -4.32 6.30 0.00
N ASP A 125 -5.06 7.38 0.28
CA ASP A 125 -6.49 7.44 0.02
C ASP A 125 -6.76 7.93 -1.39
N VAL A 126 -7.55 7.16 -2.14
CA VAL A 126 -7.93 7.48 -3.51
C VAL A 126 -9.45 7.49 -3.67
N ARG A 127 -9.92 8.28 -4.64
CA ARG A 127 -11.32 8.25 -5.08
C ARG A 127 -11.39 7.69 -6.50
N VAL A 128 -12.04 6.55 -6.63
CA VAL A 128 -12.21 5.83 -7.89
C VAL A 128 -13.57 6.17 -8.49
N ARG A 129 -13.58 6.63 -9.74
CA ARG A 129 -14.84 6.88 -10.47
C ARG A 129 -15.58 5.56 -10.68
N ALA A 130 -16.88 5.55 -10.42
CA ALA A 130 -17.71 4.38 -10.72
C ALA A 130 -17.69 4.11 -12.23
N ARG A 131 -17.16 2.94 -12.61
CA ARG A 131 -17.10 2.41 -13.97
C ARG A 131 -17.35 0.91 -13.91
N PRO A 132 -18.59 0.46 -13.65
CA PRO A 132 -18.92 -0.94 -13.46
C PRO A 132 -18.44 -1.83 -14.62
N GLU A 133 -18.44 -1.29 -15.84
CA GLU A 133 -17.94 -1.97 -17.04
C GLU A 133 -16.44 -2.28 -17.02
N LYS A 134 -15.69 -1.72 -16.06
CA LYS A 134 -14.25 -1.95 -15.85
C LYS A 134 -13.95 -2.74 -14.58
N PHE A 135 -14.99 -3.12 -13.81
CA PHE A 135 -14.83 -3.83 -12.55
C PHE A 135 -15.29 -5.28 -12.76
N ASP A 136 -14.34 -6.14 -13.11
CA ASP A 136 -14.55 -7.58 -13.16
C ASP A 136 -13.83 -8.23 -11.99
N ASP A 137 -14.53 -8.34 -10.87
CA ASP A 137 -13.98 -8.93 -9.64
C ASP A 137 -13.78 -10.45 -9.72
N ASP A 138 -14.45 -11.11 -10.67
CA ASP A 138 -14.31 -12.55 -10.90
C ASP A 138 -12.99 -12.86 -11.61
N MET A 139 -12.55 -11.96 -12.49
CA MET A 139 -11.28 -12.05 -13.23
C MET A 139 -10.10 -11.33 -12.55
N ALA A 140 -10.37 -10.50 -11.53
CA ALA A 140 -9.33 -9.73 -10.85
C ALA A 140 -8.36 -10.64 -10.07
N THR A 141 -7.06 -10.39 -10.23
CA THR A 141 -6.04 -10.99 -9.37
C THR A 141 -6.26 -10.58 -7.92
N LYS A 142 -6.36 -11.56 -7.02
CA LYS A 142 -6.61 -11.34 -5.59
C LYS A 142 -5.63 -12.11 -4.73
N LEU A 143 -5.36 -11.60 -3.53
CA LEU A 143 -4.61 -12.38 -2.54
C LEU A 143 -5.48 -13.55 -2.04
N THR A 144 -4.87 -14.73 -1.96
CA THR A 144 -5.47 -15.88 -1.27
C THR A 144 -5.72 -15.55 0.21
N SER A 145 -6.71 -16.18 0.84
CA SER A 145 -7.03 -15.92 2.26
C SER A 145 -5.84 -16.15 3.20
N GLU A 146 -5.02 -17.17 2.93
CA GLU A 146 -3.78 -17.43 3.66
C GLU A 146 -2.79 -16.28 3.49
N SER A 147 -2.59 -15.81 2.25
CA SER A 147 -1.65 -14.72 1.97
C SER A 147 -2.12 -13.37 2.50
N GLN A 148 -3.43 -13.13 2.59
CA GLN A 148 -3.97 -11.97 3.30
C GLN A 148 -3.59 -12.01 4.79
N SER A 149 -3.71 -13.17 5.44
CA SER A 149 -3.27 -13.35 6.83
C SER A 149 -1.75 -13.18 6.98
N LYS A 150 -0.94 -13.72 6.06
CA LYS A 150 0.51 -13.53 6.03
C LYS A 150 0.88 -12.06 5.91
N LEU A 151 0.28 -11.34 4.95
CA LEU A 151 0.52 -9.92 4.74
C LEU A 151 0.22 -9.12 6.02
N ARG A 152 -0.95 -9.33 6.63
CA ARG A 152 -1.31 -8.67 7.91
C ARG A 152 -0.27 -8.94 9.00
N ARG A 153 0.18 -10.18 9.14
CA ARG A 153 1.20 -10.57 10.13
C ARG A 153 2.55 -9.92 9.86
N TYR A 154 3.05 -9.97 8.63
CA TYR A 154 4.33 -9.38 8.25
C TYR A 154 4.32 -7.86 8.45
N THR A 155 3.26 -7.18 7.99
CA THR A 155 3.12 -5.74 8.21
C THR A 155 3.06 -5.40 9.70
N ALA A 156 2.31 -6.15 10.52
CA ALA A 156 2.25 -5.90 11.96
C ALA A 156 3.62 -6.08 12.65
N GLN A 157 4.40 -7.09 12.25
CA GLN A 157 5.75 -7.32 12.77
C GLN A 157 6.72 -6.19 12.39
N ASP A 158 6.65 -5.72 11.14
CA ASP A 158 7.50 -4.62 10.67
C ASP A 158 7.13 -3.30 11.32
N VAL A 159 5.84 -2.98 11.42
CA VAL A 159 5.38 -1.77 12.11
C VAL A 159 5.80 -1.77 13.57
N ALA A 160 5.74 -2.92 14.25
CA ALA A 160 6.26 -3.03 15.61
C ALA A 160 7.77 -2.77 15.70
N ARG A 161 8.55 -3.21 14.70
CA ARG A 161 10.00 -2.94 14.62
C ARG A 161 10.31 -1.46 14.33
N MET A 162 9.59 -0.85 13.37
CA MET A 162 9.71 0.58 13.05
C MET A 162 9.43 1.42 14.31
N ASN A 163 8.29 1.17 14.95
CA ASN A 163 7.92 1.88 16.19
C ASN A 163 8.94 1.69 17.32
N ALA A 164 9.56 0.52 17.45
CA ALA A 164 10.57 0.28 18.47
C ALA A 164 11.90 1.01 18.18
N ALA A 165 12.21 1.26 16.90
CA ALA A 165 13.38 2.03 16.49
C ALA A 165 13.18 3.54 16.68
N CYS A 166 11.97 4.05 16.48
CA CYS A 166 11.63 5.48 16.68
C CYS A 166 11.52 5.88 18.17
N VAL A 167 11.53 4.93 19.12
CA VAL A 167 11.62 5.26 20.55
C VAL A 167 13.07 5.60 20.87
N GLU A 168 13.37 6.89 20.94
CA GLU A 168 14.60 7.42 21.55
C GLU A 168 14.85 6.70 22.89
N PRO A 169 16.07 6.22 23.18
CA PRO A 169 16.40 5.76 24.52
C PRO A 169 16.15 6.92 25.50
N PRO A 170 15.63 6.65 26.72
CA PRO A 170 15.42 7.72 27.69
C PRO A 170 16.73 8.49 27.90
N GLU A 171 16.71 9.81 27.69
CA GLU A 171 17.81 10.70 28.06
C GLU A 171 18.17 10.43 29.53
N GLY A 172 19.37 9.87 29.77
CA GLY A 172 19.88 9.68 31.13
C GLY A 172 20.37 8.28 31.52
N MET A 173 20.60 7.35 30.59
CA MET A 173 21.33 6.10 30.90
C MET A 173 22.75 6.08 30.29
N SER A 174 23.46 7.20 30.38
CA SER A 174 24.92 7.23 30.34
C SER A 174 25.41 7.57 31.76
N ASP A 175 26.33 6.76 32.28
CA ASP A 175 27.00 6.87 33.59
C ASP A 175 26.39 6.09 34.76
N ILE A 176 26.49 4.76 34.72
CA ILE A 176 26.68 3.95 35.94
C ILE A 176 27.87 2.98 35.84
N ASP A 177 28.97 3.39 35.21
CA ASP A 177 30.25 2.67 35.26
C ASP A 177 31.31 3.38 36.15
N GLY A 178 30.88 4.33 37.00
CA GLY A 178 31.76 5.17 37.81
C GLY A 178 31.77 4.95 39.33
N PHE A 179 30.91 4.09 39.89
CA PHE A 179 30.73 3.96 41.36
C PHE A 179 31.23 2.65 41.97
N ALA A 180 32.39 2.16 41.51
CA ALA A 180 33.10 1.04 42.14
C ALA A 180 34.59 1.35 42.38
N ALA A 181 34.93 2.58 42.78
CA ALA A 181 36.30 2.98 43.12
C ALA A 181 36.47 3.57 44.54
N TRP A 182 35.42 3.65 45.36
CA TRP A 182 35.54 4.02 46.77
C TRP A 182 34.49 3.30 47.62
N LEU A 183 34.78 2.05 47.99
CA LEU A 183 34.51 1.42 49.28
C LEU A 183 35.18 0.04 49.32
#